data_AF-A0A8T4Q8A7-F1
#
_entry.id   AF-A0A8T4Q8A7-F1
#
_cell.length_a   1.000
_cell.length_b   1.000
_cell.length_c   1.000
_cell.angle_alpha   90.00
_cell.angle_beta   90.00
_cell.angle_gamma   90.00
#
_symmetry.space_group_name_H-M   'P 1'
#
loop_
_entity.id
_entity.type
_entity.pdbx_description
1 polymer ?
#
loop_
_entity_poly.entity_id
_entity_poly.type
_entity_poly.pdbx_seq_one_letter_code
_entity_poly.pdbx_strand_id
1 'polypeptide(L)'
;MRPEYYEGILQLRNPSDKVLDYVEREIARDGKVRIAKTTRLKNGYDLELSSQAFLRGLGRKLREKFGGELVLSSKAAGRNRHGKEQFRVNVLFRQYPFRKGSTVTYRGEQYKVLETAHKVRIKSLETGKSITVDYDSIS
;
A
#
# COMPACT_ATOMS: atom_id res chain seq x y z
N MET A 1 -17.76 11.86 24.48
CA MET A 1 -16.49 11.74 23.75
C MET A 1 -16.83 11.32 22.32
N ARG A 2 -16.54 12.14 21.30
CA ARG A 2 -16.82 11.74 19.91
C ARG A 2 -15.83 10.62 19.53
N PRO A 3 -16.25 9.53 18.88
CA PRO A 3 -15.29 8.64 18.24
C PRO A 3 -14.46 9.47 17.27
N GLU A 4 -13.14 9.35 17.35
CA GLU A 4 -12.20 10.10 16.54
C GLU A 4 -12.56 9.88 15.05
N TYR A 5 -12.99 10.95 14.38
CA TYR A 5 -13.53 10.87 13.03
C TYR A 5 -12.45 10.47 12.04
N TYR A 6 -12.71 9.43 11.23
CA TYR A 6 -11.84 9.01 10.15
C TYR A 6 -12.63 8.67 8.87
N GLU A 7 -11.99 8.91 7.73
CA GLU A 7 -12.52 8.66 6.39
C GLU A 7 -11.88 7.44 5.72
N GLY A 8 -10.76 6.95 6.25
CA GLY A 8 -10.19 5.70 5.77
C GLY A 8 -9.02 5.20 6.60
N ILE A 9 -8.49 4.04 6.19
CA ILE A 9 -7.41 3.33 6.88
C ILE A 9 -6.25 3.15 5.90
N LEU A 10 -5.07 3.61 6.28
CA LEU A 10 -3.81 3.21 5.64
C LEU A 10 -3.30 1.95 6.34
N GLN A 11 -3.21 0.85 5.60
CA GLN A 11 -2.73 -0.43 6.09
C GLN A 11 -1.35 -0.70 5.49
N LEU A 12 -0.31 -0.54 6.29
CA LEU A 12 1.07 -0.82 5.89
C LEU A 12 1.43 -2.25 6.27
N ARG A 13 1.93 -3.04 5.33
CA ARG A 13 2.35 -4.44 5.54
C ARG A 13 3.80 -4.60 5.10
N ASN A 14 4.60 -5.22 5.98
CA ASN A 14 6.05 -5.34 5.90
C ASN A 14 6.76 -4.00 5.61
N PRO A 15 6.36 -2.87 6.22
CA PRO A 15 7.00 -1.59 5.92
C PRO A 15 8.44 -1.57 6.45
N SER A 16 9.36 -1.10 5.63
CA SER A 16 10.68 -0.64 6.04
C SER A 16 10.59 0.71 6.77
N ASP A 17 11.61 1.05 7.56
CA ASP A 17 11.69 2.34 8.24
C ASP A 17 11.58 3.52 7.26
N LYS A 18 12.17 3.38 6.06
CA LYS A 18 12.06 4.38 4.99
C LYS A 18 10.62 4.63 4.54
N VAL A 19 9.76 3.60 4.56
CA VAL A 19 8.33 3.73 4.27
C VAL A 19 7.63 4.46 5.40
N LEU A 20 7.91 4.09 6.66
CA LEU A 20 7.32 4.74 7.84
C LEU A 20 7.68 6.24 7.87
N ASP A 21 8.97 6.58 7.74
CA ASP A 21 9.46 7.96 7.68
C ASP A 21 8.81 8.74 6.54
N TYR A 22 8.58 8.09 5.40
CA TYR A 22 7.94 8.74 4.25
C TYR A 22 6.47 9.04 4.52
N VAL A 23 5.73 8.11 5.11
CA VAL A 23 4.34 8.31 5.51
C VAL A 23 4.22 9.45 6.51
N GLU A 24 5.06 9.45 7.55
CA GLU A 24 5.06 10.51 8.56
C GLU A 24 5.34 11.89 7.95
N ARG A 25 6.35 11.99 7.07
CA ARG A 25 6.66 13.24 6.37
C ARG A 25 5.54 13.71 5.44
N GLU A 26 4.88 12.81 4.70
CA GLU A 26 3.78 13.21 3.82
C GLU A 26 2.55 13.68 4.62
N ILE A 27 2.25 13.06 5.76
CA ILE A 27 1.18 13.50 6.66
C ILE A 27 1.51 14.88 7.25
N ALA A 28 2.74 15.05 7.77
CA ALA A 28 3.19 16.32 8.32
C ALA A 28 3.18 17.45 7.28
N ARG A 29 3.56 17.16 6.02
CA ARG A 29 3.56 18.14 4.93
C ARG A 29 2.16 18.60 4.53
N ASP A 30 1.17 17.71 4.55
CA ASP A 30 -0.21 18.08 4.22
C ASP A 30 -0.79 19.07 5.25
N GLY A 31 -0.49 18.85 6.54
CA GLY A 31 -0.86 19.75 7.65
C GLY A 31 -2.35 19.79 7.99
N LYS A 32 -3.23 19.16 7.20
CA LYS A 32 -4.68 19.11 7.42
C LYS A 32 -5.16 17.71 7.80
N VAL A 33 -4.49 16.68 7.31
CA VAL A 33 -4.78 15.29 7.65
C VAL A 33 -4.45 15.00 9.10
N ARG A 34 -5.39 14.37 9.81
CA ARG A 34 -5.23 13.91 11.18
C ARG A 34 -5.24 12.40 11.24
N ILE A 35 -4.34 11.86 12.07
CA ILE A 35 -4.39 10.46 12.51
C ILE A 35 -5.36 10.41 13.69
N ALA A 36 -6.46 9.69 13.53
CA ALA A 36 -7.34 9.35 14.64
C ALA A 36 -6.64 8.32 15.53
N LYS A 37 -6.32 7.15 14.95
CA LYS A 37 -5.75 6.03 15.69
C LYS A 37 -4.64 5.36 14.90
N THR A 38 -3.60 4.94 15.62
CA THR A 38 -2.56 4.04 15.11
C THR A 38 -2.65 2.69 15.82
N THR A 39 -2.72 1.61 15.04
CA THR A 39 -2.72 0.24 15.55
C THR A 39 -1.49 -0.50 15.03
N ARG A 40 -0.65 -1.00 15.94
CA ARG A 40 0.51 -1.83 15.59
C ARG A 40 0.08 -3.29 15.43
N LEU A 41 0.57 -3.93 14.38
CA LEU A 41 0.35 -5.33 14.04
C LEU A 41 1.69 -6.08 14.01
N LYS A 42 1.64 -7.41 14.01
CA LYS A 42 2.85 -8.26 13.91
C LYS A 42 3.68 -7.94 12.65
N ASN A 43 3.03 -7.60 11.55
CA ASN A 43 3.67 -7.35 10.25
C ASN A 43 3.45 -5.93 9.72
N GLY A 44 3.12 -4.95 10.57
CA GLY A 44 2.98 -3.56 10.13
C GLY A 44 2.04 -2.72 10.98
N TYR A 45 1.32 -1.79 10.34
CA TYR A 45 0.55 -0.76 11.02
C TYR A 45 -0.75 -0.46 10.28
N ASP A 46 -1.79 -0.12 11.03
CA ASP A 46 -3.03 0.47 10.51
C ASP A 46 -3.19 1.88 11.09
N LEU A 47 -3.30 2.88 10.21
CA LEU A 47 -3.50 4.29 10.56
C LEU A 47 -4.88 4.73 10.09
N GLU A 48 -5.75 5.10 11.03
CA GLU A 48 -7.05 5.70 10.74
C GLU A 48 -6.88 7.19 10.47
N LEU A 49 -7.21 7.65 9.26
CA LEU A 49 -6.92 8.99 8.76
C LEU A 49 -8.19 9.75 8.36
N SER A 50 -8.16 11.07 8.53
CA SER A 50 -9.32 11.96 8.30
C SER A 50 -9.56 12.36 6.85
N SER A 51 -8.80 11.84 5.87
CA SER A 51 -8.97 12.20 4.44
C SER A 51 -8.80 11.00 3.51
N GLN A 52 -9.88 10.63 2.82
CA GLN A 52 -9.83 9.57 1.81
C GLN A 52 -9.03 9.95 0.56
N ALA A 53 -9.01 11.24 0.19
CA ALA A 53 -8.30 11.73 -0.99
C ALA A 53 -6.78 11.63 -0.78
N PHE A 54 -6.31 12.07 0.38
CA PHE A 54 -4.91 11.94 0.79
C PHE A 54 -4.48 10.47 0.80
N LEU A 55 -5.27 9.59 1.40
CA LEU A 55 -5.01 8.15 1.47
C LEU A 55 -4.75 7.52 0.09
N ARG A 56 -5.64 7.79 -0.88
CA ARG A 56 -5.51 7.26 -2.24
C ARG A 56 -4.24 7.77 -2.93
N GLY A 57 -3.92 9.06 -2.75
CA GLY A 57 -2.70 9.66 -3.28
C GLY A 57 -1.44 9.06 -2.65
N LEU A 58 -1.41 8.95 -1.32
CA LEU A 58 -0.29 8.39 -0.58
C LEU A 58 -0.03 6.93 -0.96
N GLY A 59 -1.07 6.10 -1.09
CA GLY A 59 -0.93 4.71 -1.52
C GLY A 59 -0.27 4.57 -2.90
N ARG A 60 -0.61 5.43 -3.87
CA ARG A 60 0.01 5.44 -5.21
C ARG A 60 1.49 5.82 -5.13
N LYS A 61 1.82 6.89 -4.40
CA LYS A 61 3.20 7.34 -4.17
C LYS A 61 4.05 6.26 -3.50
N LEU A 62 3.49 5.53 -2.53
CA LEU A 62 4.18 4.44 -1.85
C LEU A 62 4.58 3.33 -2.84
N ARG A 63 3.63 2.86 -3.65
CA ARG A 63 3.90 1.84 -4.69
C ARG A 63 4.94 2.30 -5.69
N GLU A 64 4.84 3.53 -6.18
CA GLU A 64 5.77 4.09 -7.16
C GLU A 64 7.20 4.23 -6.61
N LYS A 65 7.33 4.66 -5.36
CA LYS A 65 8.63 4.94 -4.74
C LYS A 65 9.33 3.70 -4.18
N PHE A 66 8.57 2.81 -3.56
CA PHE A 66 9.13 1.70 -2.78
C PHE A 66 8.92 0.33 -3.43
N GLY A 67 8.07 0.23 -4.44
CA GLY A 67 7.65 -1.06 -5.00
C GLY A 67 6.73 -1.82 -4.05
N GLY A 68 6.00 -2.79 -4.59
CA GLY A 68 5.05 -3.58 -3.81
C GLY A 68 3.65 -3.61 -4.42
N GLU A 69 2.71 -4.01 -3.59
CA GLU A 69 1.30 -4.11 -3.94
C GLU A 69 0.49 -2.99 -3.28
N LEU A 70 -0.43 -2.43 -4.06
CA LEU A 70 -1.44 -1.48 -3.59
C LEU A 70 -2.83 -2.05 -3.83
N VAL A 71 -3.60 -2.22 -2.77
CA VAL A 71 -5.02 -2.62 -2.85
C VAL A 71 -5.88 -1.47 -2.31
N LEU A 72 -6.80 -1.01 -3.16
CA LEU A 72 -7.77 0.04 -2.80
C LEU A 72 -9.15 -0.62 -2.69
N SER A 73 -9.81 -0.46 -1.56
CA SER A 73 -11.21 -0.86 -1.38
C SER A 73 -11.99 0.22 -0.64
N SER A 74 -13.32 0.12 -0.68
CA SER A 74 -14.21 1.02 0.03
C SER A 74 -15.38 0.25 0.61
N LYS A 75 -15.81 0.64 1.82
CA LYS A 75 -16.99 0.09 2.48
C LYS A 75 -17.96 1.21 2.82
N ALA A 76 -19.26 0.95 2.70
CA ALA A 76 -20.28 1.87 3.19
C ALA A 76 -20.10 2.04 4.72
N ALA A 77 -20.10 3.29 5.16
CA ALA A 77 -19.90 3.68 6.56
C ALA A 77 -21.17 4.29 7.18
N GLY A 78 -22.19 4.57 6.37
CA GLY A 78 -23.47 5.13 6.79
C GLY A 78 -24.00 6.12 5.76
N ARG A 79 -24.97 6.93 6.16
CA ARG A 79 -25.49 8.05 5.38
C ARG A 79 -25.30 9.35 6.15
N ASN A 80 -25.03 10.44 5.44
CA ASN A 80 -25.01 11.76 6.04
C ASN A 80 -26.44 12.26 6.34
N ARG A 81 -26.55 13.42 6.98
CA ARG A 81 -27.84 14.07 7.32
C ARG A 81 -28.73 14.38 6.09
N HIS A 82 -28.18 14.33 4.88
CA HIS A 82 -28.89 14.55 3.62
C HIS A 82 -29.21 13.23 2.89
N GLY A 83 -29.04 12.09 3.56
CA GLY A 83 -29.29 10.76 2.98
C GLY A 83 -28.21 10.26 2.01
N LYS A 84 -27.15 11.03 1.76
CA LYS A 84 -26.04 10.62 0.88
C LYS A 84 -25.15 9.60 1.58
N GLU A 85 -24.87 8.50 0.90
CA GLU A 85 -24.00 7.46 1.41
C GLU A 85 -22.57 7.97 1.64
N GLN A 86 -22.01 7.63 2.79
CA GLN A 86 -20.64 7.90 3.17
C GLN A 86 -19.85 6.60 3.08
N PHE A 87 -18.67 6.69 2.46
CA PHE A 87 -17.77 5.55 2.32
C PHE A 87 -16.52 5.77 3.15
N ARG A 88 -15.98 4.69 3.70
CA ARG A 88 -14.62 4.64 4.23
C ARG A 88 -13.74 3.88 3.27
N VAL A 89 -12.55 4.42 3.00
CA VAL A 89 -11.58 3.80 2.10
C VAL A 89 -10.56 2.98 2.89
N ASN A 90 -10.21 1.80 2.39
CA ASN A 90 -9.04 1.06 2.86
C ASN A 90 -7.97 1.14 1.78
N VAL A 91 -6.77 1.55 2.19
CA VAL A 91 -5.58 1.62 1.34
C VAL A 91 -4.56 0.69 1.94
N LEU A 92 -4.45 -0.51 1.38
CA LEU A 92 -3.44 -1.48 1.79
C LEU A 92 -2.22 -1.34 0.88
N PHE A 93 -1.07 -1.09 1.51
CA PHE A 93 0.23 -1.13 0.87
C PHE A 93 1.07 -2.25 1.49
N ARG A 94 1.46 -3.22 0.66
CA ARG A 94 2.38 -4.29 1.05
C ARG A 94 3.70 -4.05 0.34
N GLN A 95 4.74 -3.72 1.12
CA GLN A 95 6.07 -3.54 0.56
C GLN A 95 6.66 -4.91 0.17
N TYR A 96 7.24 -4.97 -1.03
CA TYR A 96 8.01 -6.12 -1.48
C TYR A 96 9.51 -5.88 -1.29
N PRO A 97 10.34 -6.93 -1.15
CA PRO A 97 11.80 -6.78 -1.02
C PRO A 97 12.47 -6.36 -2.34
N PHE A 98 11.71 -6.28 -3.44
CA PHE A 98 12.16 -5.87 -4.77
C PHE A 98 11.19 -4.86 -5.39
N ARG A 99 11.64 -4.21 -6.46
CA ARG A 99 10.85 -3.24 -7.23
C ARG A 99 10.95 -3.53 -8.72
N LYS A 100 10.11 -2.87 -9.50
CA LYS A 100 10.20 -2.89 -10.97
C LYS A 100 11.63 -2.57 -11.42
N GLY A 101 12.16 -3.40 -12.32
CA GLY A 101 13.50 -3.29 -12.86
C GLY A 101 14.57 -4.08 -12.10
N SER A 102 14.31 -4.52 -10.87
CA SER A 102 15.22 -5.39 -10.12
C SER A 102 15.36 -6.77 -10.77
N THR A 103 16.50 -7.43 -10.56
CA THR A 103 16.68 -8.86 -10.80
C THR A 103 16.31 -9.64 -9.54
N VAL A 104 15.58 -10.73 -9.70
CA VAL A 104 15.14 -11.63 -8.62
C VAL A 104 15.36 -13.08 -9.02
N THR A 105 15.37 -13.99 -8.05
CA THR A 105 15.52 -15.43 -8.31
C THR A 105 14.18 -16.14 -8.12
N TYR A 106 13.80 -16.96 -9.10
CA TYR A 106 12.62 -17.81 -9.04
C TYR A 106 12.98 -19.20 -9.55
N ARG A 107 12.79 -20.22 -8.71
CA ARG A 107 13.13 -21.63 -9.01
C ARG A 107 14.58 -21.83 -9.50
N GLY A 108 15.52 -21.08 -8.95
CA GLY A 108 16.94 -21.17 -9.27
C GLY A 108 17.40 -20.36 -10.50
N GLU A 109 16.46 -19.76 -11.24
CA GLU A 109 16.75 -18.94 -12.41
C GLU A 109 16.57 -17.44 -12.11
N GLN A 110 17.31 -16.60 -12.85
CA GLN A 110 17.21 -15.14 -12.71
C GLN A 110 16.17 -14.52 -13.64
N TYR A 111 15.38 -13.61 -13.07
CA TYR A 111 14.34 -12.88 -13.80
C TYR A 111 14.41 -11.38 -13.51
N LYS A 112 14.05 -10.57 -14.50
CA LYS A 112 13.82 -9.13 -14.33
C LYS A 112 12.37 -8.87 -13.93
N VAL A 113 12.15 -8.11 -12.87
CA VAL A 113 10.81 -7.66 -12.45
C VAL A 113 10.28 -6.62 -13.42
N LEU A 114 9.17 -6.91 -14.08
CA LEU A 114 8.51 -5.99 -15.02
C LEU A 114 7.43 -5.16 -14.35
N GLU A 115 6.71 -5.74 -13.38
CA GLU A 115 5.57 -5.11 -12.73
C GLU A 115 5.31 -5.72 -11.35
N THR A 116 4.94 -4.87 -10.39
CA THR A 116 4.54 -5.27 -9.05
C THR A 116 3.06 -4.97 -8.84
N ALA A 117 2.27 -6.03 -8.64
CA ALA A 117 0.86 -5.99 -8.25
C ALA A 117 0.59 -7.12 -7.25
N HIS A 118 -0.66 -7.57 -7.15
CA HIS A 118 -1.01 -8.76 -6.36
C HIS A 118 -0.17 -9.98 -6.76
N LYS A 119 -0.01 -10.16 -8.08
CA LYS A 119 0.99 -11.05 -8.65
C LYS A 119 2.10 -10.23 -9.31
N VAL A 120 3.30 -10.79 -9.35
CA VAL A 120 4.49 -10.15 -9.89
C VAL A 120 4.76 -10.70 -11.27
N ARG A 121 4.87 -9.81 -12.27
CA ARG A 121 5.26 -10.20 -13.62
C ARG A 121 6.78 -10.11 -13.76
N ILE A 122 7.40 -11.24 -14.07
CA ILE A 122 8.86 -11.39 -14.16
C ILE A 122 9.25 -11.92 -15.55
N LYS A 123 10.41 -11.51 -16.07
CA LYS A 123 10.93 -11.91 -17.39
C LYS A 123 12.25 -12.66 -17.22
N SER A 124 12.32 -13.89 -17.73
CA SER A 124 13.54 -14.71 -17.72
C SER A 124 14.66 -13.96 -18.42
N LEU A 125 15.83 -13.87 -17.78
CA LEU A 125 17.02 -13.26 -18.38
C LEU A 125 17.65 -14.17 -19.45
N GLU A 126 17.40 -15.48 -19.39
CA GLU A 126 17.91 -16.47 -20.34
C GLU A 126 17.02 -16.59 -21.58
N THR A 127 15.73 -16.86 -21.39
CA THR A 127 14.81 -17.16 -22.51
C THR A 127 14.03 -15.94 -23.00
N GLY A 128 14.02 -14.85 -22.23
CA GLY A 128 13.19 -13.67 -22.50
C GLY A 128 11.69 -13.88 -22.28
N LYS A 129 11.23 -15.08 -21.90
CA LYS A 129 9.81 -15.36 -21.61
C LYS A 129 9.36 -14.69 -20.32
N SER A 130 8.11 -14.25 -20.28
CA SER A 130 7.52 -13.62 -19.08
C SER A 130 6.52 -14.56 -18.42
N ILE A 131 6.54 -14.59 -17.10
CA ILE A 131 5.60 -15.34 -16.26
C ILE A 131 5.06 -14.46 -15.14
N THR A 132 3.96 -14.89 -14.53
CA THR A 132 3.32 -14.21 -13.40
C THR A 132 3.31 -15.15 -12.22
N VAL A 133 3.87 -14.71 -11.09
CA VAL A 133 4.04 -15.53 -9.88
C VAL A 133 3.62 -14.76 -8.63
N ASP A 134 3.37 -15.46 -7.54
CA ASP A 134 3.10 -14.84 -6.24
C ASP A 134 4.39 -14.27 -5.65
N TYR A 135 4.32 -13.12 -4.98
CA TYR A 135 5.53 -12.41 -4.55
C TYR A 135 6.34 -13.18 -3.49
N ASP A 136 5.68 -14.02 -2.71
CA ASP A 136 6.25 -14.87 -1.65
C ASP A 136 7.00 -16.09 -2.20
N SER A 137 6.79 -16.42 -3.48
CA SER A 137 7.54 -17.45 -4.20
C SER A 137 8.88 -16.94 -4.77
N ILE A 138 9.14 -15.63 -4.69
CA ILE A 138 10.33 -14.97 -5.23
C ILE A 138 11.35 -14.77 -4.10
N SER A 139 12.63 -15.11 -4.39
CA SER A 139 13.79 -14.81 -3.54
C SER A 139 14.60 -13.63 -4.04
#